data_AF-A0A101A402-F1
#
_entry.id   AF-A0A101A402-F1
#
_cell.length_a   1.000
_cell.length_b   1.000
_cell.length_c   1.000
_cell.angle_alpha   90.00
_cell.angle_beta   90.00
_cell.angle_gamma   90.00
#
_symmetry.space_group_name_H-M   'P 1'
#
loop_
_entity.id
_entity.type
_entity.pdbx_description
1 polymer ?
#
loop_
_entity_poly.entity_id
_entity_poly.type
_entity_poly.pdbx_seq_one_letter_code
_entity_poly.pdbx_strand_id
1 'polypeptide(L)'
;MIRQAVAALGASILGAVFLAPPAAADTGQQVLLQSGAVRCLLSADDTTFGGGPTTVCALTNGQPWGEAPYETSKWNQRLNLAVVRGTGEFYWDRGLIAEPATPPVAVDSGTFRTNGWTVEAEGFRTRITNDASRHGVFVNEAIVRQF
;
A
#
# COMPACT_ATOMS: atom_id res chain seq x y z
N MET A 1 -44.94 34.73 -50.06
CA MET A 1 -44.86 33.64 -49.05
C MET A 1 -43.90 32.59 -49.56
N ILE A 2 -42.74 32.38 -48.92
CA ILE A 2 -41.92 31.14 -48.94
C ILE A 2 -40.71 31.36 -48.01
N ARG A 3 -40.80 30.69 -46.86
CA ARG A 3 -39.80 29.98 -46.03
C ARG A 3 -38.45 30.63 -45.67
N GLN A 4 -38.29 30.86 -44.36
CA GLN A 4 -37.02 31.01 -43.65
C GLN A 4 -36.19 29.71 -43.72
N ALA A 5 -34.88 29.85 -43.94
CA ALA A 5 -33.91 28.79 -43.72
C ALA A 5 -32.92 29.28 -42.64
N VAL A 6 -33.06 28.72 -41.45
CA VAL A 6 -32.05 28.82 -40.38
C VAL A 6 -30.97 27.81 -40.71
N ALA A 7 -29.76 28.28 -41.00
CA ALA A 7 -28.56 27.44 -41.04
C ALA A 7 -27.80 27.63 -39.73
N ALA A 8 -27.86 26.61 -38.87
CA ALA A 8 -26.96 26.44 -37.74
C ALA A 8 -25.97 25.30 -38.07
N LEU A 9 -24.87 25.26 -37.29
CA LEU A 9 -23.79 24.26 -37.24
C LEU A 9 -22.56 24.61 -38.10
N GLY A 10 -21.33 24.58 -37.59
CA GLY A 10 -20.85 24.20 -36.27
C GLY A 10 -19.38 24.57 -36.11
N ALA A 11 -19.00 25.01 -34.92
CA ALA A 11 -17.61 25.26 -34.56
C ALA A 11 -16.99 23.92 -34.11
N SER A 12 -16.18 23.32 -34.98
CA SER A 12 -15.36 22.15 -34.67
C SER A 12 -14.17 22.56 -33.80
N ILE A 13 -14.30 22.40 -32.49
CA ILE A 13 -13.16 22.45 -31.56
C ILE A 13 -12.44 21.11 -31.69
N LEU A 14 -11.38 21.07 -32.50
CA LEU A 14 -10.40 19.99 -32.49
C LEU A 14 -9.65 20.06 -31.15
N GLY A 15 -10.16 19.34 -30.16
CA GLY A 15 -9.54 19.18 -28.86
C GLY A 15 -8.20 18.48 -28.99
N ALA A 16 -7.14 19.14 -28.54
CA ALA A 16 -5.83 18.55 -28.35
C ALA A 16 -5.95 17.39 -27.37
N VAL A 17 -5.73 16.16 -27.85
CA VAL A 17 -5.54 15.00 -26.99
C VAL A 17 -4.18 15.16 -26.33
N PHE A 18 -4.16 15.76 -25.14
CA PHE A 18 -3.00 15.73 -24.27
C PHE A 18 -2.73 14.27 -23.93
N LEU A 19 -1.65 13.71 -24.52
CA LEU A 19 -1.11 12.41 -24.14
C LEU A 19 -0.66 12.53 -22.67
N ALA A 20 -1.49 12.07 -21.75
CA ALA A 20 -1.09 11.94 -20.35
C ALA A 20 0.11 10.97 -20.31
N PRO A 21 1.17 11.31 -19.57
CA PRO A 21 2.29 10.40 -19.40
C PRO A 21 1.79 9.08 -18.80
N PRO A 22 2.32 7.92 -19.23
CA PRO A 22 1.98 6.64 -18.60
C PRO A 22 2.30 6.75 -17.11
N ALA A 23 1.29 6.48 -16.27
CA ALA A 23 1.49 6.36 -14.84
C ALA A 23 2.43 5.18 -14.60
N ALA A 24 3.64 5.46 -14.11
CA ALA A 24 4.51 4.42 -13.59
C ALA A 24 3.83 3.80 -12.36
N ALA A 25 3.75 2.47 -12.30
CA ALA A 25 3.34 1.78 -11.10
C ALA A 25 4.28 2.17 -9.95
N ASP A 26 3.74 2.69 -8.85
CA ASP A 26 4.51 2.98 -7.64
C ASP A 26 5.01 1.65 -7.08
N THR A 27 6.32 1.40 -7.16
CA THR A 27 6.95 0.20 -6.61
C THR A 27 6.94 0.19 -5.07
N GLY A 28 6.46 1.27 -4.45
CA GLY A 28 6.42 1.48 -3.01
C GLY A 28 7.81 1.67 -2.41
N GLN A 29 7.83 2.09 -1.15
CA GLN A 29 9.04 2.21 -0.36
C GLN A 29 9.06 1.09 0.68
N GLN A 30 10.15 0.33 0.75
CA GLN A 30 10.34 -0.66 1.80
C GLN A 30 11.03 -0.06 3.02
N VAL A 31 10.56 -0.47 4.19
CA VAL A 31 11.12 -0.13 5.49
C VAL A 31 11.44 -1.39 6.29
N LEU A 32 12.51 -1.31 7.07
CA LEU A 32 12.92 -2.32 8.04
C LEU A 32 12.62 -1.78 9.43
N LEU A 33 11.91 -2.56 10.23
CA LEU A 33 11.50 -2.21 11.58
C LEU A 33 12.15 -3.18 12.58
N GLN A 34 12.27 -2.74 13.84
CA GLN A 34 12.71 -3.59 14.95
C GLN A 34 14.06 -4.26 14.66
N SER A 35 15.07 -3.44 14.31
CA SER A 35 16.42 -3.88 13.92
C SER A 35 16.42 -4.86 12.74
N GLY A 36 15.44 -4.72 11.84
CA GLY A 36 15.31 -5.55 10.64
C GLY A 36 14.59 -6.87 10.84
N ALA A 37 13.95 -7.12 11.98
CA ALA A 37 13.11 -8.30 12.18
C ALA A 37 11.84 -8.29 11.31
N VAL A 38 11.34 -7.10 10.98
CA VAL A 38 10.13 -6.93 10.16
C VAL A 38 10.44 -6.06 8.95
N ARG A 39 9.93 -6.48 7.79
CA ARG A 39 9.97 -5.71 6.54
C ARG A 39 8.56 -5.32 6.14
N CYS A 40 8.36 -4.04 5.86
CA CYS A 40 7.09 -3.54 5.36
C CYS A 40 7.28 -2.80 4.03
N LEU A 41 6.34 -2.97 3.10
CA LEU A 41 6.18 -2.17 1.90
C LEU A 41 5.14 -1.07 2.16
N LEU A 42 5.46 0.18 1.83
CA LEU A 42 4.56 1.33 1.91
C LEU A 42 4.30 1.86 0.51
N SER A 43 3.07 1.68 0.00
CA SER A 43 2.68 2.10 -1.34
C SER A 43 1.52 3.09 -1.30
N ALA A 44 1.52 4.06 -2.22
CA ALA A 44 0.40 4.96 -2.43
C ALA A 44 -0.68 4.34 -3.34
N ASP A 45 -0.31 3.37 -4.18
CA ASP A 45 -1.21 2.67 -5.11
C ASP A 45 -0.70 1.27 -5.42
N ASP A 46 -0.99 0.30 -4.55
CA ASP A 46 -0.57 -1.10 -4.75
C ASP A 46 -1.63 -1.91 -5.50
N THR A 47 -1.43 -2.09 -6.80
CA THR A 47 -2.35 -2.86 -7.65
C THR A 47 -2.40 -4.35 -7.31
N THR A 48 -1.39 -4.90 -6.64
CA THR A 48 -1.35 -6.31 -6.21
C THR A 48 -2.41 -6.57 -5.14
N PHE A 49 -2.64 -5.59 -4.28
CA PHE A 49 -3.56 -5.68 -3.15
C PHE A 49 -4.84 -4.87 -3.36
N GLY A 50 -5.26 -4.69 -4.61
CA GLY A 50 -6.55 -4.09 -4.98
C GLY A 50 -6.53 -2.59 -5.27
N GLY A 51 -5.35 -1.98 -5.34
CA GLY A 51 -5.18 -0.56 -5.65
C GLY A 51 -5.32 0.35 -4.42
N GLY A 52 -4.82 1.58 -4.57
CA GLY A 52 -4.79 2.60 -3.53
C GLY A 52 -3.72 2.37 -2.46
N PRO A 53 -3.69 3.25 -1.44
CA PRO A 53 -2.63 3.22 -0.44
C PRO A 53 -2.67 1.90 0.32
N THR A 54 -1.54 1.20 0.41
CA THR A 54 -1.45 -0.07 1.13
C THR A 54 -0.11 -0.18 1.83
N THR A 55 -0.11 -0.77 3.03
CA THR A 55 1.09 -1.26 3.69
C THR A 55 1.03 -2.78 3.85
N VAL A 56 2.14 -3.45 3.53
CA VAL A 56 2.25 -4.92 3.62
C VAL A 56 3.45 -5.28 4.45
N CYS A 57 3.27 -6.02 5.55
CA CYS A 57 4.34 -6.38 6.47
C CYS A 57 4.55 -7.89 6.56
N ALA A 58 5.82 -8.30 6.66
CA ALA A 58 6.24 -9.69 6.84
C ALA A 58 7.47 -9.77 7.74
N LEU A 59 7.65 -10.92 8.41
CA LEU A 59 8.89 -11.22 9.10
C LEU A 59 10.01 -11.47 8.09
N THR A 60 11.20 -10.92 8.33
CA THR A 60 12.34 -11.06 7.41
C THR A 60 12.91 -12.46 7.37
N ASN A 61 12.68 -13.27 8.40
CA ASN A 61 13.04 -14.68 8.45
C ASN A 61 12.12 -15.60 7.62
N GLY A 62 11.09 -15.04 6.96
CA GLY A 62 10.13 -15.78 6.14
C GLY A 62 9.11 -16.60 6.92
N GLN A 63 9.13 -16.56 8.25
CA GLN A 63 8.14 -17.25 9.07
C GLN A 63 6.79 -16.52 9.03
N PRO A 64 5.67 -17.27 9.13
CA PRO A 64 4.36 -16.69 9.37
C PRO A 64 4.29 -15.97 10.72
N TRP A 65 3.41 -14.98 10.82
CA TRP A 65 3.11 -14.29 12.07
C TRP A 65 2.50 -15.23 13.10
N GLY A 66 2.79 -15.00 14.39
CA GLY A 66 2.30 -15.80 15.52
C GLY A 66 0.77 -15.84 15.63
N GLU A 67 0.08 -14.87 15.06
CA GLU A 67 -1.39 -14.74 15.04
C GLU A 67 -2.02 -14.97 13.66
N ALA A 68 -1.20 -15.16 12.61
CA ALA A 68 -1.75 -15.40 11.27
C ALA A 68 -2.47 -16.75 11.23
N PRO A 69 -3.68 -16.80 10.63
CA PRO A 69 -4.43 -18.03 10.49
C PRO A 69 -3.83 -18.92 9.39
N TYR A 70 -4.27 -20.18 9.37
CA TYR A 70 -4.11 -21.02 8.20
C TYR A 70 -5.12 -20.61 7.13
N GLU A 71 -4.74 -20.72 5.87
CA GLU A 71 -5.70 -20.58 4.78
C GLU A 71 -6.73 -21.72 4.80
N THR A 72 -7.81 -21.55 4.03
CA THR A 72 -8.95 -22.49 3.98
C THR A 72 -8.78 -23.61 2.95
N SER A 73 -7.63 -23.69 2.27
CA SER A 73 -7.36 -24.67 1.23
C SER A 73 -7.15 -26.08 1.82
N LYS A 74 -7.34 -27.13 1.01
CA LYS A 74 -7.12 -28.53 1.43
C LYS A 74 -5.68 -28.79 1.92
N TRP A 75 -4.71 -28.10 1.33
CA TRP A 75 -3.29 -28.19 1.66
C TRP A 75 -2.84 -26.88 2.26
N ASN A 76 -3.44 -26.55 3.41
CA ASN A 76 -3.32 -25.23 3.98
C ASN A 76 -1.89 -24.88 4.37
N GLN A 77 -1.57 -23.62 4.16
CA GLN A 77 -0.38 -22.98 4.66
C GLN A 77 -0.78 -21.82 5.56
N ARG A 78 0.12 -21.48 6.47
CA ARG A 78 -0.06 -20.34 7.35
C ARG A 78 0.26 -19.06 6.58
N LEU A 79 -0.64 -18.09 6.65
CA LEU A 79 -0.50 -16.81 5.96
C LEU A 79 0.66 -16.01 6.58
N ASN A 80 1.39 -15.26 5.77
CA ASN A 80 2.64 -14.62 6.20
C ASN A 80 2.70 -13.12 5.93
N LEU A 81 1.75 -12.57 5.17
CA LEU A 81 1.64 -11.15 4.90
C LEU A 81 0.51 -10.55 5.74
N ALA A 82 0.84 -9.51 6.49
CA ALA A 82 -0.13 -8.60 7.10
C ALA A 82 -0.40 -7.45 6.13
N VAL A 83 -1.60 -7.39 5.56
CA VAL A 83 -1.97 -6.34 4.59
C VAL A 83 -2.92 -5.36 5.26
N VAL A 84 -2.58 -4.07 5.23
CA VAL A 84 -3.42 -2.99 5.72
C VAL A 84 -3.62 -1.98 4.60
N ARG A 85 -4.87 -1.76 4.21
CA ARG A 85 -5.22 -0.72 3.23
C ARG A 85 -5.34 0.64 3.91
N GLY A 86 -5.17 1.70 3.13
CA GLY A 86 -5.38 3.08 3.54
C GLY A 86 -6.80 3.33 4.03
N THR A 87 -7.78 2.50 3.67
CA THR A 87 -9.15 2.54 4.21
C THR A 87 -9.27 1.98 5.64
N GLY A 88 -8.21 1.38 6.18
CA GLY A 88 -8.24 0.68 7.46
C GLY A 88 -8.73 -0.77 7.35
N GLU A 89 -8.89 -1.31 6.15
CA GLU A 89 -9.12 -2.75 6.00
C GLU A 89 -7.83 -3.53 6.32
N PHE A 90 -7.94 -4.58 7.12
CA PHE A 90 -6.85 -5.51 7.40
C PHE A 90 -7.24 -6.94 7.07
N TYR A 91 -6.30 -7.64 6.46
CA TYR A 91 -6.42 -9.06 6.21
C TYR A 91 -5.05 -9.71 6.13
N TRP A 92 -5.05 -11.02 6.28
CA TRP A 92 -3.87 -11.86 6.09
C TRP A 92 -3.84 -12.35 4.65
N ASP A 93 -2.64 -12.38 4.08
CA ASP A 93 -2.42 -12.96 2.76
C ASP A 93 -1.16 -13.83 2.74
N ARG A 94 -1.00 -14.62 1.68
CA ARG A 94 0.20 -15.41 1.42
C ARG A 94 0.98 -14.77 0.28
N GLY A 95 2.28 -14.69 0.45
CA GLY A 95 3.16 -14.37 -0.66
C GLY A 95 4.51 -13.88 -0.19
N LEU A 96 5.13 -13.07 -1.03
CA LEU A 96 6.40 -12.42 -0.75
C LEU A 96 6.26 -10.95 -1.08
N ILE A 97 6.82 -10.10 -0.23
CA ILE A 97 7.07 -8.71 -0.59
C ILE A 97 8.16 -8.74 -1.66
N ALA A 98 7.90 -8.14 -2.83
CA ALA A 98 8.84 -8.10 -3.94
C ALA A 98 10.20 -7.55 -3.50
N GLU A 99 11.28 -7.93 -4.18
CA GLU A 99 12.60 -7.37 -3.86
C GLU A 99 12.62 -5.85 -4.11
N PRO A 100 13.20 -5.07 -3.20
CA PRO A 100 13.12 -3.62 -3.28
C PRO A 100 13.99 -3.09 -4.43
N ALA A 101 13.47 -2.14 -5.21
CA ALA A 101 14.24 -1.46 -6.26
C ALA A 101 15.34 -0.55 -5.68
N THR A 102 15.15 -0.08 -4.43
CA THR A 102 16.09 0.76 -3.68
C THR A 102 16.30 0.19 -2.29
N PRO A 103 17.47 0.35 -1.66
CA PRO A 103 17.71 -0.19 -0.31
C PRO A 103 16.58 0.17 0.67
N PRO A 104 16.06 -0.81 1.45
CA PRO A 104 15.07 -0.53 2.47
C PRO A 104 15.58 0.45 3.52
N VAL A 105 14.68 1.29 4.05
CA VAL A 105 15.01 2.28 5.08
C VAL A 105 14.77 1.68 6.46
N ALA A 106 15.79 1.64 7.31
CA ALA A 106 15.62 1.23 8.71
C ALA A 106 14.92 2.34 9.52
N VAL A 107 13.84 1.98 10.21
CA VAL A 107 13.05 2.89 11.06
C VAL A 107 13.02 2.33 12.49
N ASP A 108 14.18 2.41 13.15
CA ASP A 108 14.36 1.96 14.54
C ASP A 108 14.18 3.10 15.55
N SER A 109 14.22 4.34 15.08
CA SER A 109 13.98 5.53 15.89
C SER A 109 13.38 6.66 15.05
N GLY A 110 12.66 7.56 15.72
CA GLY A 110 12.08 8.74 15.07
C GLY A 110 10.87 8.43 14.19
N THR A 111 10.67 9.29 13.20
CA THR A 111 9.53 9.27 12.29
C THR A 111 10.01 9.27 10.85
N PHE A 112 9.48 8.36 10.04
CA PHE A 112 9.70 8.28 8.60
C PHE A 112 8.38 8.46 7.86
N ARG A 113 8.38 9.21 6.76
CA ARG A 113 7.17 9.47 5.96
C ARG A 113 7.44 9.24 4.49
N THR A 114 6.54 8.53 3.84
CA THR A 114 6.59 8.27 2.40
C THR A 114 5.23 7.80 1.89
N ASN A 115 4.90 8.05 0.63
CA ASN A 115 3.71 7.48 -0.04
C ASN A 115 2.38 7.64 0.73
N GLY A 116 2.23 8.74 1.49
CA GLY A 116 1.04 8.97 2.33
C GLY A 116 0.96 8.11 3.58
N TRP A 117 2.08 7.52 4.01
CA TRP A 117 2.22 6.74 5.23
C TRP A 117 3.25 7.40 6.16
N THR A 118 2.89 7.46 7.45
CA THR A 118 3.79 7.83 8.55
C THR A 118 4.16 6.57 9.34
N VAL A 119 5.45 6.34 9.54
CA VAL A 119 6.02 5.27 10.38
C VAL A 119 6.70 5.91 11.58
N GLU A 120 6.32 5.49 12.78
CA GLU A 120 6.82 6.02 14.05
C GLU A 120 7.31 4.87 14.93
N ALA A 121 8.58 4.91 15.32
CA ALA A 121 9.12 3.95 16.27
C ALA A 121 8.68 4.32 17.70
N GLU A 122 7.90 3.45 18.35
CA GLU A 122 7.35 3.63 19.70
C GLU A 122 7.88 2.54 20.65
N GLY A 123 9.17 2.58 20.99
CA GLY A 123 9.79 1.58 21.85
C GLY A 123 9.73 0.17 21.25
N PHE A 124 9.01 -0.76 21.88
CA PHE A 124 8.90 -2.17 21.46
C PHE A 124 7.90 -2.43 20.32
N ARG A 125 7.37 -1.37 19.71
CA ARG A 125 6.46 -1.45 18.56
C ARG A 125 6.70 -0.29 17.62
N THR A 126 6.26 -0.45 16.39
CA THR A 126 6.24 0.60 15.38
C THR A 126 4.80 0.88 15.01
N ARG A 127 4.41 2.16 14.98
CA ARG A 127 3.12 2.61 14.48
C ARG A 127 3.24 2.98 13.01
N ILE A 128 2.39 2.40 12.17
CA ILE A 128 2.27 2.77 10.75
C ILE A 128 0.88 3.36 10.57
N THR A 129 0.78 4.58 10.05
CA THR A 129 -0.49 5.32 9.91
C THR A 129 -0.61 5.86 8.51
N ASN A 130 -1.77 5.67 7.87
CA ASN A 130 -2.10 6.37 6.64
C ASN A 130 -2.41 7.84 6.96
N ASP A 131 -1.76 8.76 6.27
CA ASP A 131 -1.83 10.18 6.59
C ASP A 131 -3.21 10.77 6.33
N ALA A 132 -3.91 10.28 5.30
CA ALA A 132 -5.21 10.78 4.87
C ALA A 132 -6.35 10.23 5.74
N SER A 133 -6.42 8.92 5.93
CA SER A 133 -7.52 8.28 6.65
C SER A 133 -7.30 8.17 8.16
N ARG A 134 -6.05 8.32 8.61
CA ARG A 134 -5.60 8.10 9.99
C ARG A 134 -5.75 6.66 10.49
N HIS A 135 -6.13 5.72 9.63
CA HIS A 135 -6.10 4.29 9.93
C HIS A 135 -4.69 3.73 9.84
N GLY A 136 -4.46 2.61 10.50
CA GLY A 136 -3.14 2.03 10.51
C GLY A 136 -3.02 0.81 11.41
N VAL A 137 -1.78 0.56 11.82
CA VAL A 137 -1.42 -0.65 12.55
C VAL A 137 -0.23 -0.41 13.47
N PHE A 138 -0.21 -1.13 14.58
CA PHE A 138 0.98 -1.32 15.41
C PHE A 138 1.63 -2.65 15.06
N VAL A 139 2.95 -2.64 14.87
CA VAL A 139 3.72 -3.80 14.42
C VAL A 139 4.91 -4.02 15.35
N ASN A 140 5.15 -5.26 15.75
CA ASN A 140 6.45 -5.73 16.25
C ASN A 140 6.74 -7.11 15.65
N GLU A 141 7.67 -7.90 16.19
CA GLU A 141 7.96 -9.24 15.64
C GLU A 141 6.90 -10.31 15.99
N ALA A 142 6.02 -10.04 16.95
CA ALA A 142 5.05 -11.00 17.46
C ALA A 142 3.62 -10.72 16.98
N ILE A 143 3.24 -9.44 16.87
CA ILE A 143 1.86 -8.98 16.70
C ILE A 143 1.79 -7.82 15.70
N VAL A 144 0.68 -7.80 14.96
CA VAL A 144 0.18 -6.79 14.04
C VAL A 144 -1.25 -6.43 14.45
N ARG A 145 -1.47 -5.22 14.96
CA ARG A 145 -2.79 -4.83 15.51
C ARG A 145 -3.26 -3.48 15.02
N GLN A 146 -4.47 -3.43 14.45
CA GLN A 146 -5.10 -2.19 14.01
C GLN A 146 -5.48 -1.24 15.16
N PHE A 147 -5.69 0.03 14.82
CA PHE A 147 -6.23 1.06 15.71
C PHE A 147 -7.19 2.00 14.95
#